data_AF-Q4SCM8-F1
#
_entry.id   AF-Q4SCM8-F1
#
_cell.length_a   1.000
_cell.length_b   1.000
_cell.length_c   1.000
_cell.angle_alpha   90.00
_cell.angle_beta   90.00
_cell.angle_gamma   90.00
#
_symmetry.space_group_name_H-M   'P 1'
#
loop_
_entity.id
_entity.type
_entity.pdbx_description
1 polymer ?
#
loop_
_entity_poly.entity_id
_entity_poly.type
_entity_poly.pdbx_seq_one_letter_code
_entity_poly.pdbx_strand_id
1 'polypeptide(L)'
;ELIRQETLNCPERGLLLACIRDEFQMTIAAHQTLYEDSIAFGTRETLMAEEGKADMEQRISELEEDNEELKRQLREQRTIYEITEKKAIESQQLEEKRHNEDIMALERSIQQLQ
;
A
#
# COMPACT_ATOMS: atom_id res chain seq x y z
N GLU A 1 -1.14 8.25 62.53
CA GLU A 1 -1.04 8.75 63.92
C GLU A 1 -1.98 9.91 64.22
N LEU A 2 -2.05 10.96 63.39
CA LEU A 2 -3.00 12.09 63.60
C LEU A 2 -4.47 11.67 63.76
N ILE A 3 -4.99 10.84 62.86
CA ILE A 3 -6.38 10.32 62.95
C ILE A 3 -6.62 9.64 64.30
N ARG A 4 -5.66 8.84 64.78
CA ARG A 4 -5.75 8.14 66.07
C ARG A 4 -5.85 9.10 67.26
N GLN A 5 -5.03 10.15 67.25
CA GLN A 5 -5.07 11.20 68.28
C GLN A 5 -6.40 11.94 68.25
N GLU A 6 -6.91 12.24 67.06
CA GLU A 6 -8.19 12.91 66.88
C GLU A 6 -9.39 12.05 67.28
N THR A 7 -9.36 10.74 67.00
CA THR A 7 -10.40 9.80 67.46
C THR A 7 -10.46 9.72 68.99
N LEU A 8 -9.31 9.78 69.67
CA LEU A 8 -9.26 9.80 71.15
C LEU A 8 -9.88 11.09 71.72
N ASN A 9 -9.72 12.22 71.04
CA ASN A 9 -10.28 13.51 71.46
C ASN A 9 -11.77 13.63 71.12
N CYS A 10 -12.18 13.23 69.91
CA CYS A 10 -13.55 13.26 69.40
C CYS A 10 -13.71 12.14 68.35
N PRO A 11 -14.42 11.05 68.68
CA PRO A 11 -14.58 9.90 67.79
C PRO A 11 -15.16 10.24 66.41
N GLU A 12 -16.12 11.16 66.36
CA GLU A 12 -16.80 11.60 65.13
C GLU A 12 -15.83 12.29 64.17
N ARG A 13 -14.92 13.13 64.70
CA ARG A 13 -13.89 13.80 63.90
C ARG A 13 -12.86 12.81 63.38
N GLY A 14 -12.46 11.84 64.22
CA GLY A 14 -11.58 10.75 63.80
C GLY A 14 -12.18 9.90 62.69
N LEU A 15 -13.47 9.56 62.78
CA LEU A 15 -14.19 8.82 61.74
C LEU A 15 -14.24 9.62 60.43
N LEU A 16 -14.59 10.90 60.48
CA LEU A 16 -14.62 11.76 59.29
C LEU A 16 -13.26 11.82 58.59
N LEU A 17 -12.17 12.01 59.35
CA LEU A 17 -10.81 12.03 58.78
C LEU A 17 -10.40 10.68 58.16
N ALA A 18 -10.84 9.56 58.74
CA ALA A 18 -10.61 8.25 58.17
C ALA A 18 -11.35 8.08 56.83
N CYS A 19 -12.62 8.47 56.75
CA CYS A 19 -13.39 8.44 55.50
C CYS A 19 -12.76 9.32 54.41
N ILE A 20 -12.36 10.55 54.76
CA ILE A 20 -11.69 11.46 53.83
C ILE A 20 -10.38 10.84 53.32
N ARG A 21 -9.56 10.26 54.20
CA ARG A 21 -8.32 9.58 53.79
C ARG A 21 -8.60 8.46 52.80
N ASP A 22 -9.60 7.63 53.07
CA ASP A 22 -9.93 6.48 52.22
C ASP A 22 -10.44 6.96 50.85
N GLU A 23 -11.25 8.02 50.81
CA GLU A 23 -11.69 8.67 49.57
C GLU A 23 -10.51 9.24 48.75
N PHE A 24 -9.54 9.90 49.42
CA PHE A 24 -8.32 10.36 48.74
C PHE A 24 -7.48 9.21 48.19
N GLN A 25 -7.35 8.11 48.93
CA GLN A 25 -6.62 6.93 48.47
C GLN A 25 -7.29 6.31 47.24
N MET A 26 -8.62 6.18 47.25
CA MET A 26 -9.38 5.71 46.09
C MET A 26 -9.21 6.65 44.89
N THR A 27 -9.23 7.96 45.11
CA THR A 27 -9.05 8.96 44.05
C THR A 27 -7.65 8.88 43.42
N ILE A 28 -6.61 8.74 44.25
CA ILE A 28 -5.23 8.58 43.76
C ILE A 28 -5.11 7.29 42.94
N ALA A 29 -5.66 6.18 43.43
CA ALA A 29 -5.64 4.91 42.71
C ALA A 29 -6.34 5.02 41.34
N ALA A 30 -7.51 5.67 41.30
CA ALA A 30 -8.23 5.89 40.04
C ALA A 30 -7.42 6.73 39.05
N HIS A 31 -6.74 7.79 39.51
CA HIS A 31 -5.87 8.59 38.65
C HIS A 31 -4.64 7.82 38.15
N GLN A 32 -4.05 6.95 38.98
CA GLN A 32 -2.94 6.08 38.57
C GLN A 32 -3.38 5.14 37.45
N THR A 33 -4.52 4.46 37.62
CA THR A 33 -5.07 3.58 36.58
C THR A 33 -5.33 4.34 35.29
N LEU A 34 -5.98 5.51 35.35
CA LEU A 34 -6.23 6.31 34.14
C LEU A 34 -4.94 6.76 33.45
N TYR A 35 -3.91 7.09 34.21
CA TYR A 35 -2.61 7.47 33.65
C TYR A 35 -1.92 6.30 32.95
N GLU A 36 -1.89 5.13 33.60
CA GLU A 36 -1.34 3.89 33.03
C GLU A 36 -2.09 3.49 31.75
N ASP A 37 -3.43 3.56 31.77
CA ASP A 37 -4.28 3.30 30.61
C ASP A 37 -4.00 4.29 29.47
N SER A 38 -3.80 5.58 29.78
CA SER A 38 -3.50 6.60 28.78
C SER A 38 -2.16 6.36 28.07
N ILE A 39 -1.14 5.90 28.82
CA ILE A 39 0.15 5.54 28.25
C ILE A 39 0.01 4.30 27.37
N ALA A 40 -0.66 3.26 27.88
CA ALA A 40 -0.87 2.02 27.14
C ALA A 40 -1.62 2.28 25.83
N PHE A 41 -2.64 3.14 25.85
CA PHE A 41 -3.33 3.59 24.66
C PHE A 41 -2.39 4.30 23.67
N GLY A 42 -1.61 5.27 24.15
CA GLY A 42 -0.64 5.99 23.31
C GLY A 42 0.38 5.07 22.66
N THR A 43 0.96 4.13 23.42
CA THR A 43 1.92 3.13 22.90
C THR A 43 1.27 2.22 21.85
N ARG A 44 0.02 1.80 22.07
CA ARG A 44 -0.71 0.97 21.11
C ARG A 44 -0.97 1.71 19.80
N GLU A 45 -1.42 2.95 19.85
CA GLU A 45 -1.66 3.77 18.66
C GLU A 45 -0.37 3.99 17.87
N THR A 46 0.76 4.26 18.55
CA THR A 46 2.05 4.40 17.87
C THR A 46 2.48 3.11 17.18
N LEU A 47 2.32 1.96 17.85
CA LEU A 47 2.66 0.67 17.26
C LEU A 47 1.79 0.38 16.02
N MET A 48 0.48 0.59 16.11
CA MET A 48 -0.45 0.36 15.00
C MET A 48 -0.14 1.29 13.81
N ALA A 49 0.27 2.53 14.08
CA ALA A 49 0.70 3.47 13.03
C ALA A 49 2.01 3.02 12.36
N GLU A 50 2.96 2.50 13.13
CA GLU A 50 4.23 1.97 12.60
C GLU A 50 4.01 0.71 11.75
N GLU A 51 3.20 -0.24 12.23
CA GLU A 51 2.82 -1.44 11.47
C GLU A 51 2.11 -1.06 10.17
N GLY A 52 1.09 -0.19 10.24
CA GLY A 52 0.37 0.27 9.06
C GLY A 52 1.25 1.00 8.06
N LYS A 53 2.27 1.74 8.53
CA LYS A 53 3.26 2.38 7.67
C LYS A 53 4.14 1.34 6.98
N ALA A 54 4.65 0.35 7.72
CA ALA A 54 5.50 -0.71 7.15
C ALA A 54 4.77 -1.52 6.07
N ASP A 55 3.51 -1.87 6.31
CA ASP A 55 2.67 -2.56 5.32
C ASP A 55 2.50 -1.74 4.04
N MET A 56 2.27 -0.44 4.17
CA MET A 56 2.13 0.47 3.03
C MET A 56 3.45 0.63 2.27
N GLU A 57 4.58 0.74 2.96
CA GLU A 57 5.90 0.81 2.34
C GLU A 57 6.23 -0.47 1.55
N GLN A 58 5.92 -1.64 2.12
CA GLN A 58 6.05 -2.90 1.41
C GLN A 58 5.16 -2.92 0.16
N ARG A 59 3.90 -2.49 0.27
CA ARG A 59 2.97 -2.48 -0.87
C ARG A 59 3.43 -1.53 -1.98
N ILE A 60 4.01 -0.39 -1.62
CA ILE A 60 4.62 0.54 -2.59
C ILE A 60 5.75 -0.15 -3.33
N SER A 61 6.67 -0.81 -2.62
CA SER A 61 7.80 -1.52 -3.23
C SER A 61 7.34 -2.60 -4.21
N GLU A 62 6.37 -3.43 -3.82
CA GLU A 62 5.77 -4.45 -4.70
C GLU A 62 5.17 -3.82 -5.98
N LEU A 63 4.40 -2.75 -5.82
CA LEU A 63 3.77 -2.07 -6.95
C LEU A 63 4.78 -1.38 -7.86
N GLU A 64 5.87 -0.85 -7.33
CA GLU A 64 6.96 -0.27 -8.12
C GLU A 64 7.68 -1.32 -8.95
N GLU A 65 7.98 -2.49 -8.36
CA GLU A 65 8.56 -3.64 -9.07
C GLU A 65 7.64 -4.13 -10.19
N ASP A 66 6.35 -4.34 -9.89
CA ASP A 66 5.34 -4.74 -10.87
C ASP A 66 5.23 -3.72 -12.01
N ASN A 67 5.29 -2.41 -11.69
CA ASN A 67 5.20 -1.35 -12.69
C ASN A 67 6.40 -1.37 -13.65
N GLU A 68 7.61 -1.53 -13.13
CA GLU A 68 8.81 -1.61 -13.95
C GLU A 68 8.84 -2.88 -14.81
N GLU A 69 8.39 -4.00 -14.27
CA GLU A 69 8.26 -5.25 -15.02
C GLU A 69 7.23 -5.12 -16.15
N LEU A 70 6.04 -4.56 -15.88
CA LEU A 70 5.03 -4.30 -16.90
C LEU A 70 5.53 -3.34 -17.98
N LYS A 71 6.26 -2.28 -17.60
CA LYS A 71 6.89 -1.37 -18.57
C LYS A 71 7.92 -2.10 -19.44
N ARG A 72 8.71 -3.01 -18.87
CA ARG A 72 9.66 -3.84 -19.63
C ARG A 72 8.94 -4.71 -20.65
N GLN A 73 7.92 -5.45 -20.21
CA GLN A 73 7.10 -6.30 -21.08
C GLN A 73 6.44 -5.49 -22.21
N LEU A 74 5.92 -4.30 -21.90
CA LEU A 74 5.34 -3.40 -22.91
C LEU A 74 6.35 -2.97 -23.97
N ARG A 75 7.59 -2.63 -23.56
CA ARG A 75 8.67 -2.27 -24.51
C ARG A 75 9.03 -3.45 -25.41
N GLU A 76 9.15 -4.64 -24.84
CA GLU A 76 9.45 -5.86 -25.58
C GLU A 76 8.36 -6.18 -26.61
N GLN A 77 7.09 -6.15 -26.19
CA GLN A 77 5.95 -6.37 -27.07
C GLN A 77 5.86 -5.34 -28.19
N ARG A 78 6.10 -4.05 -27.90
CA ARG A 78 6.16 -3.00 -28.93
C ARG A 78 7.23 -3.27 -29.96
N THR A 79 8.42 -3.68 -29.51
CA THR A 79 9.53 -4.00 -30.40
C THR A 79 9.18 -5.18 -31.32
N ILE A 80 8.57 -6.23 -30.76
CA ILE A 80 8.12 -7.40 -31.53
C ILE A 80 7.05 -7.00 -32.54
N TYR A 81 6.10 -6.15 -32.14
CA TYR A 81 5.05 -5.65 -33.01
C TYR A 81 5.63 -4.89 -34.21
N GLU A 82 6.53 -3.92 -33.97
CA GLU A 82 7.16 -3.13 -35.02
C GLU A 82 7.97 -3.99 -36.02
N ILE A 83 8.69 -5.00 -35.51
CA ILE A 83 9.44 -5.93 -36.37
C ILE A 83 8.48 -6.74 -37.24
N THR A 84 7.39 -7.23 -36.65
CA THR A 84 6.41 -8.07 -37.35
C THR A 84 5.64 -7.27 -38.40
N GLU A 85 5.26 -6.04 -38.06
CA GLU A 85 4.59 -5.11 -38.97
C GLU A 85 5.47 -4.78 -40.18
N LYS A 86 6.75 -4.42 -39.96
CA LYS A 86 7.70 -4.16 -41.06
C LYS A 86 7.86 -5.38 -41.98
N LYS A 87 8.04 -6.57 -41.40
CA LYS A 87 8.16 -7.82 -42.17
C LYS A 87 6.90 -8.12 -43.00
N ALA A 88 5.72 -7.88 -42.44
CA ALA A 88 4.46 -8.09 -43.14
C ALA A 88 4.33 -7.14 -44.35
N ILE A 89 4.66 -5.85 -44.15
CA ILE A 89 4.66 -4.84 -45.22
C ILE A 89 5.67 -5.20 -46.32
N GLU A 90 6.90 -5.58 -45.96
CA GLU A 90 7.93 -5.97 -46.93
C GLU A 90 7.52 -7.21 -47.73
N SER A 91 6.92 -8.21 -47.07
CA SER A 91 6.43 -9.43 -47.74
C SER A 91 5.29 -9.11 -48.70
N GLN A 92 4.33 -8.26 -48.29
CA GLN A 92 3.22 -7.85 -49.14
C GLN A 92 3.72 -7.08 -50.37
N GLN A 93 4.65 -6.13 -50.19
CA GLN A 93 5.24 -5.38 -51.31
C GLN A 93 6.00 -6.30 -52.28
N LEU A 94 6.68 -7.33 -51.78
CA LEU A 94 7.37 -8.30 -52.63
C LEU A 94 6.38 -9.15 -53.44
N GLU A 95 5.29 -9.62 -52.81
CA GLU A 95 4.23 -10.36 -53.49
C GLU A 95 3.53 -9.51 -54.56
N GLU A 96 3.21 -8.25 -54.25
CA GLU A 96 2.60 -7.31 -55.21
C GLU A 96 3.52 -7.07 -56.42
N LYS A 97 4.84 -6.91 -56.20
CA LYS A 97 5.81 -6.78 -57.31
C LYS A 97 5.85 -8.03 -58.18
N ARG A 98 5.94 -9.21 -57.57
CA ARG A 98 5.94 -10.48 -58.32
C ARG A 98 4.66 -10.65 -59.13
N HIS A 99 3.51 -10.35 -58.52
CA HIS A 99 2.23 -10.44 -59.21
C HIS A 99 2.14 -9.49 -60.40
N ASN A 100 2.62 -8.25 -60.25
CA ASN A 100 2.68 -7.28 -61.36
C ASN A 100 3.63 -7.73 -62.48
N GLU A 101 4.80 -8.31 -62.14
CA GLU A 101 5.72 -8.87 -63.13
C GLU A 101 5.09 -10.03 -63.91
N ASP A 102 4.39 -10.93 -63.23
CA ASP A 102 3.67 -12.05 -63.84
C ASP A 102 2.55 -11.56 -64.79
N ILE A 103 1.76 -10.55 -64.36
CA ILE A 103 0.73 -9.91 -65.19
C ILE A 103 1.38 -9.31 -66.45
N MET A 104 2.44 -8.52 -66.30
CA MET A 104 3.14 -7.92 -67.45
C MET A 104 3.70 -8.95 -68.41
N ALA A 105 4.22 -10.07 -67.90
CA ALA A 105 4.72 -11.16 -68.74
C ALA A 105 3.59 -11.83 -69.54
N LEU A 106 2.45 -12.08 -68.90
CA LEU A 106 1.24 -12.62 -69.55
C LEU A 106 0.70 -11.67 -70.61
N GLU A 107 0.60 -10.37 -70.32
CA GLU A 107 0.16 -9.34 -71.27
C GLU A 107 1.05 -9.30 -72.53
N ARG A 108 2.37 -9.33 -72.35
CA ARG A 108 3.31 -9.40 -73.48
C ARG A 108 3.14 -10.67 -74.31
N SER A 109 2.91 -11.81 -73.66
CA SER A 109 2.69 -13.08 -74.36
C SER A 109 1.40 -13.06 -75.19
N ILE A 110 0.32 -12.46 -74.67
CA ILE A 110 -0.93 -12.29 -75.40
C ILE A 110 -0.72 -11.38 -76.62
N GLN A 111 0.00 -10.27 -76.47
CA GLN A 111 0.32 -9.37 -77.58
C GLN A 111 1.13 -10.03 -78.71
N GLN A 112 2.02 -10.97 -78.39
CA GLN A 112 2.80 -11.69 -79.40
C GLN A 112 2.00 -12.78 -80.14
N LEU A 113 0.84 -13.16 -79.63
CA LEU A 113 -0.04 -14.17 -80.23
C LEU A 113 -1.17 -13.55 -81.09
N GLN A 114 -1.29 -12.22 -81.11
CA GLN A 114 -2.17 -11.45 -82.01
C GLN A 114 -1.41 -10.97 -83.24
#